data_AF-A0A7S2F783-F1
#
_entry.id   AF-A0A7S2F783-F1
#
_cell.length_a   1.000
_cell.length_b   1.000
_cell.length_c   1.000
_cell.angle_alpha   90.00
_cell.angle_beta   90.00
_cell.angle_gamma   90.00
#
_symmetry.space_group_name_H-M   'P 1'
#
loop_
_entity.id
_entity.type
_entity.pdbx_description
1 polymer ?
#
loop_
_entity_poly.entity_id
_entity_poly.type
_entity_poly.pdbx_seq_one_letter_code
_entity_poly.pdbx_strand_id
1 'polypeptide(L)'
;VGKEAGGYMDRGELVPDEVVIGVVKERLEQADCKECGWLLDGFPRTADQAQALEEVVGKPDAFVLLDVPDGLLVKRVVGRRTDFMTGKIYHLDFNPPPEGDEEVASRLVQRSDDTAEKIETRVKAFRDNCEAVKGFYEKESVLVNGDQPKETVFLDLCAALDSLLPKGETPPQPLEEEKVPKIIIAGAPASGKGTQCELIKEKFGVVHLSTGDMLRAAVEEGTEVGKEAG
;
A
#
# COMPACT_ATOMS: atom_id res chain seq x y z
N VAL A 1 -0.52 -25.21 21.17
CA VAL A 1 -0.60 -23.88 21.82
C VAL A 1 -1.50 -23.06 20.93
N GLY A 2 -2.69 -22.72 21.40
CA GLY A 2 -3.68 -21.98 20.61
C GLY A 2 -4.39 -20.99 21.51
N LYS A 3 -4.89 -19.91 20.90
CA LYS A 3 -5.73 -18.81 21.43
C LYS A 3 -5.05 -17.44 21.51
N GLU A 4 -4.82 -16.84 20.34
CA GLU A 4 -5.32 -15.50 19.98
C GLU A 4 -5.61 -15.52 18.46
N ALA A 5 -6.41 -16.50 18.02
CA ALA A 5 -6.73 -16.66 16.59
C ALA A 5 -7.60 -15.48 16.14
N GLY A 6 -7.03 -14.61 15.30
CA GLY A 6 -7.66 -13.63 14.41
C GLY A 6 -8.85 -12.81 14.96
N GLY A 7 -8.64 -11.50 15.14
CA GLY A 7 -9.69 -10.50 14.86
C GLY A 7 -9.13 -9.11 14.55
N TYR A 8 -7.85 -8.98 14.18
CA TYR A 8 -7.14 -7.70 14.18
C TYR A 8 -7.66 -6.78 13.08
N MET A 9 -7.78 -7.32 11.87
CA MET A 9 -8.29 -6.57 10.72
C MET A 9 -9.74 -6.14 10.94
N ASP A 10 -10.56 -7.02 11.52
CA ASP A 10 -11.95 -6.72 11.83
C ASP A 10 -12.11 -5.64 12.90
N ARG A 11 -11.18 -5.54 13.85
CA ARG A 11 -11.15 -4.45 14.84
C ARG A 11 -10.47 -3.17 14.32
N GLY A 12 -9.88 -3.20 13.13
CA GLY A 12 -9.10 -2.08 12.58
C GLY A 12 -7.73 -1.91 13.25
N GLU A 13 -7.25 -2.94 13.94
CA GLU A 13 -5.94 -2.98 14.60
C GLU A 13 -4.85 -3.40 13.61
N LEU A 14 -3.58 -3.21 13.99
CA LEU A 14 -2.45 -3.74 13.24
C LEU A 14 -2.29 -5.24 13.55
N VAL A 15 -2.15 -6.02 12.48
CA VAL A 15 -1.71 -7.42 12.58
C VAL A 15 -0.26 -7.42 13.11
N PRO A 16 0.13 -8.39 13.98
CA PRO A 16 1.47 -8.44 14.56
C PRO A 16 2.58 -8.37 13.51
N ASP A 17 3.64 -7.62 13.83
CA ASP A 17 4.72 -7.31 12.89
C ASP A 17 5.36 -8.57 12.29
N GLU A 18 5.59 -9.61 13.09
CA GLU A 18 6.18 -10.88 12.63
C GLU A 18 5.39 -11.53 11.49
N VAL A 19 4.06 -11.49 11.57
CA VAL A 19 3.16 -12.05 10.56
C VAL A 19 3.26 -11.24 9.26
N VAL A 20 3.19 -9.92 9.37
CA VAL A 20 3.24 -9.02 8.20
C VAL A 20 4.61 -9.06 7.52
N ILE A 21 5.69 -9.06 8.30
CA ILE A 21 7.07 -9.16 7.82
C ILE A 21 7.26 -10.47 7.05
N GLY A 22 6.79 -11.60 7.58
CA GLY A 22 6.88 -12.90 6.92
C GLY A 22 6.23 -12.90 5.54
N VAL A 23 5.00 -12.41 5.46
CA VAL A 23 4.21 -12.32 4.21
C VAL A 23 4.89 -11.42 3.17
N VAL A 24 5.40 -10.26 3.59
CA VAL A 24 6.06 -9.32 2.69
C VAL A 24 7.39 -9.89 2.19
N LYS A 25 8.18 -10.49 3.07
CA LYS A 25 9.47 -11.10 2.72
C LYS A 25 9.31 -12.19 1.67
N GLU A 26 8.40 -13.13 1.90
CA GLU A 26 8.13 -14.22 0.95
C GLU A 26 7.73 -13.67 -0.43
N ARG A 27 6.91 -12.61 -0.47
CA ARG A 27 6.48 -12.01 -1.73
C ARG A 27 7.60 -11.29 -2.47
N LEU A 28 8.48 -10.57 -1.75
CA LEU A 28 9.62 -9.84 -2.33
C LEU A 28 10.71 -10.78 -2.87
N GLU A 29 10.76 -12.04 -2.43
CA GLU A 29 11.71 -13.03 -2.92
C GLU A 29 11.36 -13.61 -4.31
N GLN A 30 10.14 -13.37 -4.80
CA GLN A 30 9.68 -13.85 -6.10
C GLN A 30 10.43 -13.17 -7.27
N ALA A 31 10.54 -13.89 -8.39
CA ALA A 31 11.35 -13.47 -9.53
C ALA A 31 10.87 -12.13 -10.13
N ASP A 32 9.55 -11.92 -10.20
CA ASP A 32 8.98 -10.69 -10.75
C ASP A 32 9.36 -9.44 -9.93
N CYS A 33 9.41 -9.53 -8.60
CA CYS A 33 9.89 -8.43 -7.75
C CYS A 33 11.38 -8.13 -7.95
N LYS A 34 12.18 -9.15 -8.26
CA LYS A 34 13.62 -9.00 -8.51
C LYS A 34 13.92 -8.47 -9.91
N GLU A 35 13.10 -8.85 -10.90
CA GLU A 35 13.27 -8.48 -12.31
C GLU A 35 12.63 -7.14 -12.66
N CYS A 36 11.48 -6.83 -12.06
CA CYS A 36 10.71 -5.62 -12.37
C CYS A 36 10.79 -4.54 -11.28
N GLY A 37 11.30 -4.89 -10.10
CA GLY A 37 11.20 -4.03 -8.92
C GLY A 37 9.82 -4.11 -8.25
N TRP A 38 9.62 -3.31 -7.21
CA TRP A 38 8.43 -3.41 -6.36
C TRP A 38 7.93 -2.06 -5.86
N LEU A 39 6.63 -2.02 -5.59
CA LEU A 39 5.88 -0.93 -4.98
C LEU A 39 5.12 -1.48 -3.77
N LEU A 40 5.56 -1.12 -2.56
CA LEU A 40 4.89 -1.50 -1.32
C LEU A 40 3.82 -0.47 -0.93
N ASP A 41 2.59 -0.93 -0.74
CA ASP A 41 1.46 -0.17 -0.17
C ASP A 41 1.10 -0.72 1.20
N GLY A 42 1.16 0.16 2.20
CA GLY A 42 0.73 -0.16 3.56
C GLY A 42 1.76 -0.99 4.34
N PHE A 43 3.04 -0.95 3.95
CA PHE A 43 4.17 -1.47 4.71
C PHE A 43 5.44 -0.67 4.36
N PRO A 44 6.29 -0.33 5.34
CA PRO A 44 6.14 -0.57 6.78
C PRO A 44 5.12 0.38 7.45
N ARG A 45 4.56 -0.05 8.59
CA ARG A 45 3.64 0.71 9.45
C ARG A 45 4.19 0.98 10.85
N THR A 46 5.28 0.32 11.23
CA THR A 46 5.98 0.50 12.51
C THR A 46 7.48 0.65 12.24
N ALA A 47 8.22 1.15 13.22
CA ALA A 47 9.68 1.22 13.16
C ALA A 47 10.31 -0.18 13.00
N ASP A 48 9.79 -1.18 13.71
CA ASP A 48 10.30 -2.55 13.66
C ASP A 48 10.09 -3.18 12.28
N GLN A 49 8.94 -2.93 11.64
CA GLN A 49 8.71 -3.32 10.25
C GLN A 49 9.68 -2.62 9.29
N ALA A 50 9.98 -1.33 9.50
CA ALA A 50 10.90 -0.57 8.65
C ALA A 50 12.34 -1.11 8.75
N GLN A 51 12.79 -1.42 9.97
CA GLN A 51 14.08 -2.05 10.20
C GLN A 51 14.14 -3.44 9.53
N ALA A 52 13.14 -4.28 9.76
CA ALA A 52 13.09 -5.62 9.18
C ALA A 52 13.09 -5.59 7.65
N LEU A 53 12.40 -4.62 7.03
CA LEU A 53 12.40 -4.46 5.58
C LEU A 53 13.80 -4.15 5.05
N GLU A 54 14.51 -3.20 5.67
CA GLU A 54 15.87 -2.83 5.24
C GLU A 54 16.85 -4.01 5.36
N GLU A 55 16.71 -4.86 6.40
CA GLU A 55 17.53 -6.06 6.55
C GLU A 55 17.30 -7.10 5.44
N VAL A 56 16.09 -7.16 4.89
CA VAL A 56 15.72 -8.14 3.86
C VAL A 56 16.01 -7.66 2.45
N VAL A 57 15.64 -6.42 2.10
CA VAL A 57 15.71 -5.91 0.72
C VAL A 57 16.54 -4.64 0.54
N GLY A 58 17.13 -4.14 1.62
CA GLY A 58 17.83 -2.87 1.65
C GLY A 58 16.89 -1.66 1.65
N LYS A 59 17.48 -0.47 1.51
CA LYS A 59 16.73 0.79 1.43
C LYS A 59 15.90 0.87 0.15
N PRO A 60 14.69 1.47 0.19
CA PRO A 60 13.97 1.84 -1.01
C PRO A 60 14.72 2.95 -1.77
N ASP A 61 14.42 3.11 -3.05
CA ASP A 61 14.86 4.26 -3.84
C ASP A 61 13.97 5.49 -3.56
N ALA A 62 12.70 5.26 -3.23
CA ALA A 62 11.75 6.32 -2.90
C ALA A 62 10.79 5.89 -1.78
N PHE A 63 10.57 6.80 -0.83
CA PHE A 63 9.52 6.71 0.18
C PHE A 63 8.56 7.89 0.01
N VAL A 64 7.36 7.62 -0.49
CA VAL A 64 6.36 8.65 -0.73
C VAL A 64 5.36 8.67 0.42
N LEU A 65 5.15 9.82 1.05
CA LEU A 65 4.10 10.04 2.03
C LEU A 65 2.96 10.84 1.43
N LEU A 66 1.80 10.19 1.22
CA LEU A 66 0.55 10.86 0.84
C LEU A 66 -0.11 11.51 2.05
N ASP A 67 -0.09 12.83 2.10
CA ASP A 67 -0.71 13.61 3.17
C ASP A 67 -2.13 14.03 2.80
N VAL A 68 -3.08 13.72 3.69
CA VAL A 68 -4.49 14.04 3.53
C VAL A 68 -5.06 14.39 4.91
N PRO A 69 -5.83 15.48 5.05
CA PRO A 69 -6.47 15.84 6.30
C PRO A 69 -7.46 14.77 6.80
N ASP A 70 -7.47 14.51 8.11
CA ASP A 70 -8.28 13.43 8.71
C ASP A 70 -9.79 13.55 8.42
N GLY A 71 -10.31 14.78 8.41
CA GLY A 71 -11.72 15.04 8.09
C GLY A 71 -12.13 14.61 6.68
N LEU A 72 -11.18 14.53 5.74
CA LEU A 72 -11.41 14.03 4.39
C LEU A 72 -11.28 12.50 4.31
N LEU A 73 -10.39 11.89 5.11
CA LEU A 73 -10.21 10.45 5.17
C LEU A 73 -11.50 9.71 5.56
N VAL A 74 -12.20 10.24 6.56
CA VAL A 74 -13.49 9.67 7.03
C VAL A 74 -14.54 9.72 5.92
N LYS A 75 -14.61 10.81 5.14
CA LYS A 75 -15.53 10.89 4.00
C LYS A 75 -15.17 9.92 2.89
N ARG A 76 -13.87 9.76 2.60
CA ARG A 76 -13.36 8.87 1.55
C ARG A 76 -13.54 7.39 1.90
N VAL A 77 -13.43 7.00 3.17
CA VAL A 77 -13.52 5.58 3.55
C VAL A 77 -14.95 5.04 3.34
N VAL A 78 -15.98 5.81 3.70
CA VAL A 78 -17.37 5.33 3.65
C VAL A 78 -17.90 5.18 2.21
N GLY A 79 -17.36 5.97 1.28
CA GLY A 79 -17.66 5.89 -0.15
C GLY A 79 -16.81 4.85 -0.90
N ARG A 80 -15.83 4.21 -0.24
CA ARG A 80 -14.95 3.23 -0.87
C ARG A 80 -15.69 1.92 -1.16
N ARG A 81 -15.46 1.39 -2.34
CA ARG A 81 -15.92 0.06 -2.76
C ARG A 81 -14.74 -0.74 -3.29
N THR A 82 -14.79 -2.05 -3.13
CA THR A 82 -13.83 -2.98 -3.69
C THR A 82 -14.60 -3.99 -4.51
N ASP A 83 -14.11 -4.24 -5.71
CA ASP A 83 -14.57 -5.35 -6.53
C ASP A 83 -13.99 -6.66 -5.96
N PHE A 84 -14.84 -7.56 -5.45
CA PHE A 84 -14.37 -8.79 -4.82
C PHE A 84 -13.71 -9.78 -5.79
N MET A 85 -13.93 -9.64 -7.10
CA MET A 85 -13.32 -10.52 -8.11
C MET A 85 -11.93 -10.07 -8.51
N THR A 86 -11.72 -8.75 -8.62
CA THR A 86 -10.47 -8.19 -9.16
C THR A 86 -9.61 -7.50 -8.11
N GLY A 87 -10.15 -7.24 -6.92
CA GLY A 87 -9.50 -6.42 -5.88
C GLY A 87 -9.49 -4.91 -6.20
N LYS A 88 -9.98 -4.49 -7.37
CA LYS A 88 -9.92 -3.10 -7.81
C LYS A 88 -10.76 -2.19 -6.90
N ILE A 89 -10.17 -1.05 -6.52
CA ILE A 89 -10.77 -0.07 -5.62
C ILE A 89 -11.51 1.01 -6.42
N TYR A 90 -12.75 1.26 -6.01
CA TYR A 90 -13.60 2.33 -6.51
C TYR A 90 -14.04 3.25 -5.37
N HIS A 91 -14.54 4.42 -5.74
CA HIS A 91 -15.21 5.34 -4.81
C HIS A 91 -16.44 5.93 -5.50
N LEU A 92 -17.58 5.92 -4.82
CA LEU A 92 -18.85 6.35 -5.41
C LEU A 92 -18.82 7.76 -6.02
N ASP A 93 -18.15 8.72 -5.36
CA ASP A 93 -18.01 10.09 -5.87
C ASP A 93 -16.71 10.38 -6.65
N PHE A 94 -15.55 9.91 -6.18
CA PHE A 94 -14.24 10.37 -6.69
C PHE A 94 -13.61 9.46 -7.76
N ASN A 95 -14.03 8.20 -7.85
CA ASN A 95 -13.53 7.22 -8.83
C ASN A 95 -14.59 6.12 -9.01
N PRO A 96 -15.77 6.46 -9.58
CA PRO A 96 -16.87 5.51 -9.70
C PRO A 96 -16.50 4.34 -10.61
N PRO A 97 -17.19 3.19 -10.48
CA PRO A 97 -17.09 2.14 -11.49
C PRO A 97 -17.48 2.68 -12.88
N PRO A 98 -17.01 2.06 -13.98
CA PRO A 98 -17.39 2.48 -15.32
C PRO A 98 -18.91 2.55 -15.50
N GLU A 99 -19.40 3.66 -16.07
CA GLU A 99 -20.83 3.82 -16.30
C GLU A 99 -21.36 2.72 -17.23
N GLY A 100 -22.51 2.13 -16.85
CA GLY A 100 -23.15 1.06 -17.62
C GLY A 100 -22.53 -0.34 -17.44
N ASP A 101 -21.48 -0.49 -16.63
CA ASP A 101 -20.90 -1.79 -16.29
C ASP A 101 -21.65 -2.43 -15.10
N GLU A 102 -22.81 -3.03 -15.39
CA GLU A 102 -23.65 -3.69 -14.38
C GLU A 102 -22.93 -4.87 -13.70
N GLU A 103 -22.01 -5.52 -14.40
CA GLU A 103 -21.24 -6.64 -13.85
C GLU A 103 -20.34 -6.13 -12.72
N VAL A 104 -19.52 -5.11 -12.97
CA VAL A 104 -18.68 -4.48 -11.95
C VAL A 104 -19.54 -3.91 -10.83
N ALA A 105 -20.63 -3.21 -11.15
CA ALA A 105 -21.51 -2.61 -10.15
C ALA A 105 -22.10 -3.66 -9.19
N SER A 106 -22.50 -4.83 -9.69
CA SER A 106 -23.10 -5.90 -8.89
C SER A 106 -22.11 -6.59 -7.94
N ARG A 107 -20.81 -6.53 -8.23
CA ARG A 107 -19.73 -7.14 -7.42
C ARG A 107 -18.99 -6.16 -6.51
N LEU A 108 -19.43 -4.89 -6.46
CA LEU A 108 -18.86 -3.93 -5.53
C LEU A 108 -19.31 -4.22 -4.10
N VAL A 109 -18.34 -4.48 -3.23
CA VAL A 109 -18.53 -4.65 -1.78
C VAL A 109 -17.85 -3.53 -1.01
N GLN A 110 -18.36 -3.26 0.18
CA GLN A 110 -17.66 -2.43 1.17
C GLN A 110 -16.89 -3.35 2.10
N ARG A 111 -15.64 -3.00 2.42
CA ARG A 111 -14.82 -3.80 3.33
C ARG A 111 -15.37 -3.70 4.77
N SER A 112 -15.17 -4.75 5.58
CA SER A 112 -15.64 -4.75 6.97
C SER A 112 -15.00 -3.63 7.82
N ASP A 113 -13.82 -3.16 7.43
CA ASP A 113 -13.03 -2.09 8.08
C ASP A 113 -13.26 -0.69 7.49
N ASP A 114 -14.22 -0.54 6.55
CA ASP A 114 -14.58 0.73 5.89
C ASP A 114 -15.75 1.45 6.56
N THR A 115 -15.73 1.54 7.88
CA THR A 115 -16.74 2.25 8.69
C THR A 115 -16.14 3.51 9.31
N ALA A 116 -17.01 4.48 9.64
CA ALA A 116 -16.61 5.72 10.31
C ALA A 116 -15.97 5.48 11.69
N GLU A 117 -16.38 4.42 12.39
CA GLU A 117 -15.82 4.08 13.70
C GLU A 117 -14.44 3.43 13.57
N LYS A 118 -14.26 2.49 12.63
CA LYS A 118 -13.00 1.76 12.46
C LYS A 118 -11.90 2.61 11.83
N ILE A 119 -12.26 3.59 10.99
CA ILE A 119 -11.26 4.47 10.37
C ILE A 119 -10.55 5.33 11.41
N GLU A 120 -11.21 5.75 12.49
CA GLU A 120 -10.58 6.56 13.55
C GLU A 120 -9.41 5.81 14.19
N THR A 121 -9.62 4.55 14.59
CA THR A 121 -8.56 3.70 15.15
C THR A 121 -7.39 3.55 14.18
N ARG A 122 -7.69 3.33 12.90
CA ARG A 122 -6.66 3.12 11.87
C ARG A 122 -5.89 4.39 11.53
N VAL A 123 -6.56 5.54 11.49
CA VAL A 123 -5.92 6.84 11.29
C VAL A 123 -5.06 7.19 12.49
N LYS A 124 -5.55 6.98 13.72
CA LYS A 124 -4.78 7.17 14.95
C LYS A 124 -3.52 6.31 14.94
N ALA A 125 -3.65 5.00 14.69
CA ALA A 125 -2.52 4.08 14.61
C ALA A 125 -1.48 4.53 13.55
N PHE A 126 -1.94 5.01 12.40
CA PHE A 126 -1.05 5.58 11.39
C PHE A 126 -0.32 6.83 11.90
N ARG A 127 -1.03 7.81 12.49
CA ARG A 127 -0.43 9.06 12.97
C ARG A 127 0.56 8.82 14.11
N ASP A 128 0.25 7.90 15.03
CA ASP A 128 1.13 7.54 16.14
C ASP A 128 2.47 6.94 15.68
N ASN A 129 2.51 6.27 14.52
CA ASN A 129 3.70 5.62 13.99
C ASN A 129 4.36 6.36 12.82
N CYS A 130 3.67 7.32 12.20
CA CYS A 130 4.09 7.95 10.94
C CYS A 130 5.46 8.61 11.03
N GLU A 131 5.71 9.38 12.08
CA GLU A 131 7.01 10.06 12.27
C GLU A 131 8.15 9.06 12.49
N ALA A 132 7.89 7.97 13.23
CA ALA A 132 8.89 6.93 13.45
C ALA A 132 9.28 6.27 12.13
N VAL A 133 8.31 5.86 11.31
CA VAL A 133 8.57 5.24 10.00
C VAL A 133 9.23 6.22 9.03
N LYS A 134 8.72 7.44 8.94
CA LYS A 134 9.29 8.49 8.08
C LYS A 134 10.75 8.78 8.43
N GLY A 135 11.11 8.74 9.72
CA GLY A 135 12.48 8.94 10.19
C GLY A 135 13.49 7.90 9.65
N PHE A 136 13.08 6.67 9.34
CA PHE A 136 13.97 5.67 8.74
C PHE A 136 14.38 6.02 7.30
N TYR A 137 13.47 6.67 6.57
CA TYR A 137 13.60 6.96 5.15
C TYR A 137 13.72 8.44 4.84
N GLU A 138 14.20 9.25 5.80
CA GLU A 138 14.17 10.72 5.69
C GLU A 138 14.81 11.22 4.38
N LYS A 139 15.91 10.60 3.94
CA LYS A 139 16.66 11.00 2.73
C LYS A 139 15.96 10.61 1.43
N GLU A 140 15.20 9.53 1.48
CA GLU A 140 14.43 8.97 0.36
C GLU A 140 12.99 9.50 0.35
N SER A 141 12.62 10.32 1.34
CA SER A 141 11.24 10.72 1.59
C SER A 141 10.78 11.94 0.78
N VAL A 142 9.58 11.85 0.21
CA VAL A 142 8.88 12.98 -0.39
C VAL A 142 7.45 13.02 0.13
N LEU A 143 7.01 14.21 0.54
CA LEU A 143 5.64 14.49 0.93
C LEU A 143 4.84 14.93 -0.30
N VAL A 144 3.70 14.28 -0.55
CA VAL A 144 2.79 14.63 -1.65
C VAL A 144 1.40 14.93 -1.08
N ASN A 145 0.82 16.06 -1.49
CA ASN A 145 -0.53 16.44 -1.10
C ASN A 145 -1.57 15.55 -1.82
N GLY A 146 -2.29 14.73 -1.05
CA GLY A 146 -3.36 13.85 -1.53
C GLY A 146 -4.77 14.49 -1.48
N ASP A 147 -4.91 15.72 -1.02
CA ASP A 147 -6.16 16.50 -1.08
C ASP A 147 -6.27 17.26 -2.41
N GLN A 148 -6.19 16.51 -3.50
CA GLN A 148 -6.24 17.01 -4.87
C GLN A 148 -6.98 16.00 -5.77
N PRO A 149 -7.38 16.39 -7.00
CA PRO A 149 -7.89 15.43 -7.98
C PRO A 149 -6.91 14.28 -8.24
N LYS A 150 -7.45 13.10 -8.55
CA LYS A 150 -6.69 11.86 -8.74
C LYS A 150 -5.51 12.04 -9.71
N GLU A 151 -5.75 12.71 -10.82
CA GLU A 151 -4.78 12.94 -11.89
C GLU A 151 -3.68 13.90 -11.44
N THR A 152 -4.02 14.94 -10.66
CA THR A 152 -3.05 15.88 -10.10
C THR A 152 -2.13 15.18 -9.09
N VAL A 153 -2.69 14.40 -8.18
CA VAL A 153 -1.89 13.59 -7.23
C VAL A 153 -0.95 12.66 -7.99
N PHE A 154 -1.42 12.02 -9.05
CA PHE A 154 -0.59 11.13 -9.86
C PHE A 154 0.57 11.87 -10.54
N LEU A 155 0.33 13.06 -11.09
CA LEU A 155 1.39 13.87 -11.70
C LEU A 155 2.44 14.29 -10.68
N ASP A 156 2.03 14.71 -9.48
CA ASP A 156 2.95 15.06 -8.39
C ASP A 156 3.79 13.86 -7.95
N LEU A 157 3.17 12.67 -7.86
CA LEU A 157 3.86 11.42 -7.58
C LEU A 157 4.87 11.06 -8.66
N CYS A 158 4.50 11.21 -9.94
CA CYS A 158 5.43 10.98 -11.05
C CYS A 158 6.63 11.91 -10.95
N ALA A 159 6.41 13.21 -10.72
CA ALA A 159 7.48 14.18 -10.61
C ALA A 159 8.43 13.85 -9.44
N ALA A 160 7.88 13.42 -8.30
CA ALA A 160 8.67 12.97 -7.16
C ALA A 160 9.50 11.73 -7.50
N LEU A 161 8.87 10.69 -8.06
CA LEU A 161 9.53 9.43 -8.39
C LEU A 161 10.58 9.58 -9.50
N ASP A 162 10.31 10.35 -10.56
CA ASP A 162 11.26 10.61 -11.64
C ASP A 162 12.54 11.32 -11.16
N SER A 163 12.48 12.00 -10.01
CA SER A 163 13.64 12.64 -9.37
C SER A 163 14.48 11.72 -8.49
N LEU A 164 13.87 10.65 -7.95
CA LEU A 164 14.48 9.73 -6.98
C LEU A 164 14.92 8.40 -7.61
N LEU A 165 14.17 7.95 -8.60
CA LEU A 165 14.43 6.66 -9.24
C LEU A 165 15.66 6.73 -10.14
N PRO A 166 16.39 5.61 -10.27
CA PRO A 166 17.53 5.53 -11.19
C PRO A 166 17.08 5.85 -12.61
N LYS A 167 17.76 6.79 -13.27
CA LYS A 167 17.51 7.13 -14.67
C LYS A 167 18.18 6.10 -15.57
N GLY A 168 17.41 5.46 -16.45
CA GLY A 168 17.88 4.47 -17.42
C GLY A 168 18.68 5.07 -18.59
N GLU A 169 19.66 5.93 -18.32
CA GLU A 169 20.38 6.69 -19.36
C GLU A 169 21.65 6.01 -19.88
N THR A 170 22.01 4.82 -19.40
CA THR A 170 23.12 4.03 -19.97
C THR A 170 22.77 2.56 -20.07
N PRO A 171 23.05 1.88 -21.22
CA PRO A 171 23.02 0.43 -21.27
C PRO A 171 23.88 -0.11 -20.13
N PRO A 172 23.39 -1.06 -19.32
CA PRO A 172 24.20 -1.66 -18.27
C PRO A 172 25.50 -2.15 -18.91
N GLN A 173 26.64 -1.79 -18.32
CA GLN A 173 27.88 -2.45 -18.68
C GLN A 173 27.67 -3.97 -18.46
N PRO A 174 28.38 -4.87 -19.16
CA PRO A 174 28.15 -6.32 -19.09
C PRO A 174 28.24 -6.96 -17.68
N LEU A 175 28.59 -6.17 -16.66
CA LEU A 175 28.78 -6.54 -15.25
C LEU A 175 27.94 -5.70 -14.27
N GLU A 176 27.15 -4.72 -14.73
CA GLU A 176 26.25 -3.93 -13.88
C GLU A 176 24.85 -4.53 -13.94
N GLU A 177 24.35 -5.01 -12.80
CA GLU A 177 22.94 -5.41 -12.68
C GLU A 177 22.05 -4.18 -12.92
N GLU A 178 21.04 -4.34 -13.77
CA GLU A 178 20.06 -3.30 -14.03
C GLU A 178 19.32 -2.97 -12.72
N LYS A 179 19.45 -1.73 -12.25
CA LYS A 179 18.90 -1.33 -10.95
C LYS A 179 17.38 -1.16 -11.08
N VAL A 180 16.64 -2.15 -10.61
CA VAL A 180 15.17 -2.14 -10.61
C VAL A 180 14.59 -1.20 -9.52
N PRO A 181 13.45 -0.53 -9.76
CA PRO A 181 12.89 0.43 -8.81
C PRO A 181 12.36 -0.22 -7.52
N LYS A 182 12.67 0.39 -6.38
CA LYS A 182 12.16 0.02 -5.06
C LYS A 182 11.37 1.16 -4.43
N ILE A 183 10.05 1.08 -4.43
CA ILE A 183 9.18 2.19 -4.04
C ILE A 183 8.33 1.80 -2.83
N ILE A 184 8.23 2.69 -1.85
CA ILE A 184 7.26 2.60 -0.76
C ILE A 184 6.30 3.77 -0.88
N ILE A 185 5.00 3.50 -0.77
CA ILE A 185 3.98 4.54 -0.62
C ILE A 185 3.26 4.38 0.71
N ALA A 186 3.40 5.39 1.55
CA ALA A 186 2.81 5.51 2.86
C ALA A 186 1.73 6.60 2.87
N GLY A 187 0.86 6.53 3.89
CA GLY A 187 -0.25 7.46 4.04
C GLY A 187 -1.37 6.82 4.84
N ALA A 188 -2.21 7.65 5.45
CA ALA A 188 -3.32 7.19 6.26
C ALA A 188 -4.30 6.30 5.45
N PRO A 189 -5.10 5.42 6.08
CA PRO A 189 -6.13 4.69 5.37
C PRO A 189 -7.11 5.67 4.70
N ALA A 190 -7.60 5.31 3.51
CA ALA A 190 -8.42 6.17 2.63
C ALA A 190 -7.70 7.42 2.05
N SER A 191 -6.37 7.55 2.17
CA SER A 191 -5.61 8.65 1.55
C SER A 191 -5.54 8.59 0.02
N GLY A 192 -5.86 7.45 -0.60
CA GLY A 192 -5.81 7.25 -2.06
C GLY A 192 -4.64 6.38 -2.55
N LYS A 193 -3.83 5.80 -1.65
CA LYS A 193 -2.68 4.92 -2.00
C LYS A 193 -3.01 3.90 -3.08
N GLY A 194 -3.93 2.97 -2.85
CA GLY A 194 -4.24 1.92 -3.82
C GLY A 194 -4.63 2.46 -5.21
N THR A 195 -5.36 3.58 -5.29
CA THR A 195 -5.67 4.23 -6.57
C THR A 195 -4.41 4.72 -7.28
N GLN A 196 -3.48 5.32 -6.54
CA GLN A 196 -2.22 5.81 -7.08
C GLN A 196 -1.25 4.68 -7.40
N CYS A 197 -1.25 3.59 -6.61
CA CYS A 197 -0.41 2.42 -6.84
C CYS A 197 -0.70 1.76 -8.18
N GLU A 198 -1.98 1.64 -8.58
CA GLU A 198 -2.33 1.07 -9.89
C GLU A 198 -1.74 1.91 -11.03
N LEU A 199 -1.77 3.23 -10.92
CA LEU A 199 -1.18 4.14 -11.92
C LEU A 199 0.36 4.09 -11.92
N ILE A 200 1.00 4.01 -10.74
CA ILE A 200 2.46 3.89 -10.59
C ILE A 200 2.93 2.55 -11.16
N LYS A 201 2.23 1.46 -10.84
CA LYS A 201 2.48 0.11 -11.39
C LYS A 201 2.50 0.14 -12.92
N GLU A 202 1.47 0.73 -13.53
CA GLU A 202 1.37 0.84 -14.99
C GLU A 202 2.50 1.70 -15.59
N LYS A 203 2.84 2.83 -14.96
CA LYS A 203 3.87 3.76 -15.49
C LYS A 203 5.29 3.23 -15.35
N PHE A 204 5.62 2.64 -14.20
CA PHE A 204 7.00 2.25 -13.85
C PHE A 204 7.26 0.75 -14.04
N GLY A 205 6.25 -0.05 -14.38
CA GLY A 205 6.40 -1.49 -14.62
C GLY A 205 6.76 -2.30 -13.37
N VAL A 206 6.56 -1.73 -12.18
CA VAL A 206 6.89 -2.37 -10.89
C VAL A 206 5.78 -3.32 -10.44
N VAL A 207 6.12 -4.29 -9.59
CA VAL A 207 5.13 -5.16 -8.95
C VAL A 207 4.47 -4.44 -7.78
N HIS A 208 3.14 -4.29 -7.78
CA HIS A 208 2.39 -3.71 -6.65
C HIS A 208 2.09 -4.76 -5.57
N LEU A 209 2.54 -4.50 -4.33
CA LEU A 209 2.35 -5.34 -3.16
C LEU A 209 1.58 -4.56 -2.09
N SER A 210 0.27 -4.80 -1.97
CA SER A 210 -0.55 -4.26 -0.89
C SER A 210 -0.65 -5.26 0.26
N THR A 211 -0.04 -4.96 1.40
CA THR A 211 -0.07 -5.88 2.55
C THR A 211 -1.47 -6.10 3.07
N GLY A 212 -2.32 -5.07 3.01
CA GLY A 212 -3.72 -5.20 3.41
C GLY A 212 -4.48 -6.17 2.52
N ASP A 213 -4.27 -6.13 1.19
CA ASP A 213 -4.96 -7.04 0.27
C ASP A 213 -4.41 -8.46 0.39
N MET A 214 -3.10 -8.63 0.54
CA MET A 214 -2.47 -9.94 0.79
C MET A 214 -2.99 -10.60 2.07
N LEU A 215 -3.11 -9.85 3.16
CA LEU A 215 -3.66 -10.37 4.42
C LEU A 215 -5.15 -10.71 4.29
N ARG A 216 -5.96 -9.90 3.59
CA ARG A 216 -7.37 -10.22 3.32
C ARG A 216 -7.52 -11.50 2.48
N ALA A 217 -6.74 -11.64 1.42
CA ALA A 217 -6.73 -12.85 0.61
C ALA A 217 -6.35 -14.08 1.45
N ALA A 218 -5.33 -13.94 2.31
CA ALA A 218 -4.92 -15.00 3.22
C ALA A 218 -6.05 -15.43 4.18
N VAL A 219 -6.85 -14.47 4.68
CA VAL A 219 -8.04 -14.71 5.53
C VAL A 219 -9.12 -15.44 4.75
N GLU A 220 -9.44 -14.98 3.54
CA GLU A 220 -10.45 -15.59 2.67
C GLU A 220 -10.09 -17.03 2.27
N GLU A 221 -8.82 -17.30 2.01
CA GLU A 221 -8.29 -18.62 1.68
C GLU A 221 -8.15 -19.54 2.91
N GLY A 222 -8.27 -18.99 4.13
CA GLY A 222 -8.14 -19.76 5.38
C GLY A 222 -6.72 -20.30 5.61
N THR A 223 -5.71 -19.61 5.10
CA THR A 223 -4.28 -19.92 5.35
C THR A 223 -3.92 -19.75 6.82
N GLU A 224 -2.77 -20.26 7.26
CA GLU A 224 -2.32 -20.06 8.66
C GLU A 224 -2.10 -18.58 8.98
N VAL A 225 -1.47 -17.83 8.07
CA VAL A 225 -1.36 -16.36 8.15
C VAL A 225 -2.74 -15.71 8.26
N GLY A 226 -3.71 -16.16 7.45
CA GLY A 226 -5.08 -15.66 7.48
C GLY A 226 -5.77 -15.90 8.82
N LYS A 227 -5.57 -17.07 9.44
CA LYS A 227 -6.13 -17.38 10.77
C LYS A 227 -5.54 -16.52 11.88
N GLU A 228 -4.30 -16.07 11.72
CA GLU A 228 -3.65 -15.15 12.67
C GLU A 228 -4.07 -13.69 12.43
N ALA A 229 -4.22 -13.30 11.16
CA ALA A 229 -4.51 -11.92 10.75
C ALA A 229 -5.99 -11.53 10.80
N GLY A 230 -6.88 -12.48 10.52
CA GLY A 230 -8.34 -12.31 10.39
C GLY A 230 -9.00 -11.78 11.64
#